data_AF-A0A3E4S612-F1
#
_entry.id   AF-A0A3E4S612-F1
#
_cell.length_a   1.000
_cell.length_b   1.000
_cell.length_c   1.000
_cell.angle_alpha   90.00
_cell.angle_beta   90.00
_cell.angle_gamma   90.00
#
_symmetry.space_group_name_H-M   'P 1'
#
loop_
_entity.id
_entity.type
_entity.pdbx_description
1 polymer ?
#
loop_
_entity_poly.entity_id
_entity_poly.type
_entity_poly.pdbx_seq_one_letter_code
_entity_poly.pdbx_strand_id
1 'polypeptide(L)' 'MSDWRKSAACVGYDPALWFPGNSQLMRREAIHICHTCPVMMQCRKYAETNNQICGYPLQGIWGGKEFTPRKYRRRAPR' A
#
# COMPACT_ATOMS: atom_id res chain seq x y z
N MET A 1 -3.68 3.49 -21.80
CA MET A 1 -3.01 3.10 -20.54
C MET A 1 -3.94 3.46 -19.41
N SER A 2 -4.41 2.49 -18.63
CA SER A 2 -5.38 2.73 -17.57
C SER A 2 -4.70 3.49 -16.42
N ASP A 3 -4.85 4.82 -16.39
CA ASP A 3 -4.33 5.73 -15.37
C ASP A 3 -5.11 5.61 -14.04
N TRP A 4 -5.40 4.40 -13.59
CA TRP A 4 -6.15 4.17 -12.35
C TRP A 4 -5.48 4.80 -11.13
N ARG A 5 -4.15 4.96 -11.17
CA ARG A 5 -3.38 5.66 -10.14
C ARG A 5 -3.79 7.13 -9.99
N LYS A 6 -4.22 7.79 -11.07
CA LYS A 6 -4.72 9.19 -11.01
C LYS A 6 -6.07 9.29 -10.33
N SER A 7 -6.88 8.22 -10.39
CA SER A 7 -8.17 8.12 -9.71
C SER A 7 -8.07 7.52 -8.30
N ALA A 8 -6.85 7.33 -7.79
CA ALA A 8 -6.66 6.78 -6.46
C ALA A 8 -6.90 7.85 -5.39
N ALA A 9 -7.76 7.54 -4.43
CA ALA A 9 -8.03 8.42 -3.28
C ALA A 9 -6.78 8.72 -2.46
N CYS A 10 -5.73 7.90 -2.59
CA CYS A 10 -4.46 8.11 -1.90
C CYS A 10 -3.70 9.36 -2.31
N VAL A 11 -3.93 9.89 -3.53
CA VAL A 11 -3.19 11.07 -4.03
C VAL A 11 -3.44 12.32 -3.18
N GLY A 12 -4.57 12.38 -2.46
CA GLY A 12 -4.94 13.51 -1.60
C GLY A 12 -4.49 13.44 -0.14
N TYR A 13 -3.87 12.35 0.32
CA TYR A 13 -3.37 12.28 1.70
C TYR A 13 -1.84 12.23 1.74
N ASP A 14 -1.29 12.37 2.96
CA ASP A 14 0.14 12.33 3.22
C ASP A 14 0.75 10.96 2.86
N PRO A 15 1.73 10.91 1.92
CA PRO A 15 2.47 9.71 1.56
C PRO A 15 3.03 8.92 2.77
N ALA A 16 3.33 9.58 3.88
CA ALA A 16 3.83 8.94 5.10
C ALA A 16 2.84 7.93 5.70
N LEU A 17 1.53 8.12 5.50
CA LEU A 17 0.49 7.17 5.96
C LEU A 17 0.64 5.78 5.32
N TRP A 18 1.12 5.73 4.08
CA TRP A 18 1.37 4.47 3.37
C TRP A 18 2.62 3.74 3.84
N PHE A 19 3.49 4.40 4.61
CA PHE A 19 4.70 3.84 5.21
C PHE A 19 4.64 3.93 6.74
N PRO A 20 3.72 3.20 7.39
CA PRO A 20 3.43 3.36 8.83
C PRO A 20 4.58 2.92 9.76
N GLY A 21 5.65 2.30 9.24
CA GLY A 21 6.74 1.78 10.05
C GLY A 21 6.25 0.80 11.12
N ASN A 22 6.37 1.18 12.40
CA ASN A 22 5.87 0.41 13.54
C ASN A 22 4.50 0.88 14.06
N SER A 23 3.93 1.94 13.50
CA SER A 23 2.68 2.54 14.00
C SER A 23 1.46 1.76 13.53
N GLN A 24 0.80 1.07 14.47
CA GLN A 24 -0.46 0.37 14.19
C GLN A 24 -1.61 1.34 13.87
N LEU A 25 -1.59 2.55 14.43
CA LEU A 25 -2.60 3.58 14.15
C LEU A 25 -2.51 4.03 12.68
N MET A 26 -1.32 4.42 12.22
CA MET A 26 -1.13 4.82 10.81
C MET A 26 -1.48 3.69 9.83
N ARG A 27 -1.17 2.44 10.20
CA ARG A 27 -1.55 1.26 9.42
C ARG A 27 -3.06 1.15 9.27
N ARG A 28 -3.81 1.27 10.37
CA ARG A 28 -5.28 1.19 10.35
C ARG A 28 -5.88 2.35 9.57
N GLU A 29 -5.36 3.55 9.75
CA GLU A 29 -5.77 4.77 9.02
C GLU A 29 -5.64 4.58 7.51
N ALA A 30 -4.45 4.18 7.05
CA ALA A 30 -4.19 4.00 5.62
C ALA A 30 -4.98 2.84 5.01
N ILE A 31 -5.23 1.76 5.78
CA ILE A 31 -6.14 0.69 5.34
C ILE A 31 -7.56 1.24 5.20
N HIS A 32 -8.05 2.01 6.17
CA HIS A 32 -9.38 2.63 6.13
C HIS A 32 -9.54 3.53 4.89
N ILE A 33 -8.57 4.39 4.62
CA ILE A 33 -8.53 5.22 3.41
C ILE A 33 -8.49 4.35 2.14
N CYS A 34 -7.73 3.25 2.14
CA CYS A 34 -7.71 2.34 0.99
C CYS A 34 -9.09 1.72 0.71
N HIS A 35 -9.91 1.49 1.72
CA HIS A 35 -11.26 0.93 1.54
C HIS A 35 -12.25 1.91 0.88
N THR A 36 -12.02 3.22 0.99
CA THR A 36 -12.85 4.22 0.31
C THR A 36 -12.41 4.48 -1.13
N CYS A 37 -11.30 3.88 -1.56
CA CYS A 37 -10.69 4.12 -2.86
C CYS A 37 -11.38 3.32 -3.98
N PRO A 38 -11.85 3.97 -5.07
CA PRO A 38 -12.56 3.28 -6.16
C PRO A 38 -11.66 2.30 -6.96
N VAL A 39 -10.34 2.50 -6.90
CA VAL A 39 -9.35 1.67 -7.60
C VAL A 39 -8.65 0.66 -6.67
N MET A 40 -9.20 0.41 -5.48
CA MET A 40 -8.64 -0.53 -4.49
C MET A 40 -8.33 -1.90 -5.11
N MET A 41 -9.27 -2.45 -5.89
CA MET A 41 -9.13 -3.77 -6.54
C MET A 41 -8.00 -3.80 -7.57
N GLN A 42 -7.87 -2.74 -8.38
CA GLN A 42 -6.80 -2.62 -9.38
C GLN A 42 -5.44 -2.43 -8.70
N CYS A 43 -5.38 -1.60 -7.65
CA CYS A 43 -4.20 -1.40 -6.83
C CYS A 43 -3.72 -2.71 -6.18
N ARG A 44 -4.66 -3.47 -5.62
CA ARG A 44 -4.37 -4.78 -5.02
C ARG A 44 -3.85 -5.78 -6.04
N LYS A 45 -4.53 -5.90 -7.19
CA LYS A 45 -4.10 -6.79 -8.27
C LYS A 45 -2.69 -6.41 -8.77
N TYR A 46 -2.40 -5.12 -8.86
CA TYR A 46 -1.07 -4.64 -9.23
C TYR A 46 -0.02 -5.08 -8.20
N ALA A 47 -0.26 -4.87 -6.91
CA ALA A 47 0.68 -5.24 -5.85
C ALA A 47 0.82 -6.76 -5.64
N GLU A 48 -0.19 -7.55 -5.98
CA GLU A 48 -0.12 -9.02 -5.94
C GLU A 48 0.63 -9.59 -7.17
N THR A 49 0.55 -8.93 -8.32
CA THR A 49 1.21 -9.39 -9.57
C THR A 49 2.63 -8.83 -9.73
N ASN A 50 2.89 -7.64 -9.21
CA ASN A 50 4.18 -6.96 -9.28
C ASN A 50 4.82 -7.01 -7.90
N ASN A 51 6.13 -7.27 -7.84
CA ASN A 51 6.90 -7.20 -6.59
C ASN A 51 7.78 -5.95 -6.51
N GLN A 52 7.81 -5.14 -7.58
CA GLN A 52 8.59 -3.93 -7.70
C GLN A 52 7.77 -2.84 -8.40
N ILE A 53 8.02 -1.59 -8.03
CA ILE A 53 7.51 -0.40 -8.69
C ILE A 53 8.66 0.61 -8.83
N CYS A 54 8.83 1.17 -10.03
CA CYS A 54 9.90 2.14 -10.32
C CYS A 54 11.31 1.64 -9.95
N GLY A 55 11.58 0.32 -10.08
CA GLY A 55 12.86 -0.29 -9.71
C GLY A 55 13.05 -0.55 -8.21
N TYR A 56 12.13 -0.10 -7.37
CA TYR A 56 12.13 -0.35 -5.93
C TYR A 56 11.18 -1.48 -5.56
N PRO A 57 11.50 -2.29 -4.53
CA PRO A 57 10.59 -3.34 -4.08
C PRO A 57 9.31 -2.73 -3.50
N LEU A 58 8.17 -3.35 -3.79
CA LEU A 58 6.88 -2.89 -3.29
C LEU A 58 6.86 -2.95 -1.76
N GLN A 59 6.68 -1.79 -1.15
CA GLN A 59 6.61 -1.60 0.30
C GLN A 59 5.47 -0.64 0.66
N GLY A 60 4.97 -0.74 1.88
CA GLY A 60 3.87 0.08 2.38
C GLY A 60 2.50 -0.52 2.13
N ILE A 61 1.45 0.29 2.19
CA ILE A 61 0.06 -0.17 2.06
C ILE A 61 -0.39 -0.08 0.60
N TRP A 62 -0.91 -1.18 0.05
CA TRP A 62 -1.45 -1.25 -1.30
C TRP A 62 -2.76 -2.02 -1.29
N GLY A 63 -3.82 -1.42 -1.84
CA GLY A 63 -5.13 -2.06 -1.95
C GLY A 63 -5.67 -2.65 -0.63
N GLY A 64 -5.45 -1.95 0.49
CA GLY A 64 -5.90 -2.38 1.82
C GLY A 64 -5.03 -3.43 2.51
N LYS A 65 -3.84 -3.76 1.97
CA LYS A 65 -2.88 -4.67 2.61
C LYS A 65 -1.51 -4.03 2.71
N GLU A 66 -0.78 -4.34 3.78
CA GLU A 66 0.62 -3.98 3.87
C GLU A 66 1.47 -4.99 3.07
N PHE A 67 2.21 -4.46 2.10
CA PHE A 67 3.24 -5.17 1.37
C PHE A 67 4.57 -4.78 2.00
N THR A 68 5.33 -5.78 2.42
CA THR A 68 6.69 -5.59 2.92
C THR A 68 7.58 -6.59 2.21
N PRO A 69 8.66 -6.14 1.56
CA PRO A 69 9.60 -7.03 0.88
C PRO A 69 10.11 -8.08 1.84
N ARG A 70 10.35 -9.31 1.36
CA ARG A 70 10.83 -10.42 2.21
C ARG A 70 12.07 -10.05 3.03
N LYS A 71 12.98 -9.25 2.45
CA LYS A 71 14.18 -8.73 3.14
C LYS A 71 13.89 -7.80 4.33
N TYR A 72 12.74 -7.15 4.35
CA TYR A 72 12.33 -6.21 5.41
C TYR A 72 11.20 -6.76 6.28
N ARG A 73 10.70 -7.97 6.00
CA ARG A 73 9.78 -8.65 6.92
C ARG A 73 10.54 -8.93 8.21
N ARG A 74 10.36 -8.06 9.21
CA ARG A 74 10.69 -8.42 10.58
C ARG A 74 9.84 -9.63 10.93
N ARG A 75 10.46 -10.67 11.52
CA ARG A 75 9.70 -11.79 12.08
C ARG A 75 8.66 -11.19 13.02
N ALA A 76 7.38 -11.32 12.70
CA ALA A 76 6.35 -11.06 13.69
C ALA A 76 6.64 -12.01 14.87
N PRO A 77 6.71 -11.51 16.12
CA PRO A 77 6.71 -12.42 17.25
C PRO A 77 5.45 -13.29 17.12
N ARG A 78 5.67 -14.61 17.22
CA ARG A 78 4.59 -15.61 17.26
C ARG A 78 3.69 -15.37 18.46
#